data_AF-A0A2P5AK13-F1
#
_entry.id   AF-A0A2P5AK13-F1
#
_cell.length_a   1.000
_cell.length_b   1.000
_cell.length_c   1.000
_cell.angle_alpha   90.00
_cell.angle_beta   90.00
_cell.angle_gamma   90.00
#
_symmetry.space_group_name_H-M   'P 1'
#
loop_
_entity.id
_entity.type
_entity.pdbx_description
1 polymer ?
#
loop_
_entity_poly.entity_id
_entity_poly.type
_entity_poly.pdbx_seq_one_letter_code
_entity_poly.pdbx_strand_id
1 'polypeptide(L)'
;MDDWVRNPTARSALDDILPCVDNATAQQTLYESKDVTFQLVSVANQFITNISNFNAPPEAGPIFFNQSGPLVPILCNPFHSDMTDRQCANGEVNFGNSRQEWNKYVCQVSASGICTTVGRLTPTYYDQLMAIVNVGSVLYNYGPFLVELVDCTFVRKTFRNISVDHCSGLRSNSRLIVIGLVSASASVMISLVFWVFYTREKQRRGYAKQPKAPSQQDNFSGERNIVH
;
A
#
# COMPACT_ATOMS: atom_id res chain seq x y z
N MET A 1 -10.88 -4.21 -12.04
CA MET A 1 -10.24 -5.40 -11.44
C MET A 1 -9.84 -6.41 -12.51
N ASP A 2 -10.77 -6.92 -13.33
CA ASP A 2 -10.44 -7.93 -14.36
C ASP A 2 -9.43 -7.42 -15.40
N ASP A 3 -9.52 -6.15 -15.80
CA ASP A 3 -8.56 -5.52 -16.72
C ASP A 3 -7.14 -5.44 -16.13
N TRP A 4 -7.01 -5.18 -14.83
CA TRP A 4 -5.72 -5.18 -14.12
C TRP A 4 -5.17 -6.60 -13.98
N VAL A 5 -6.00 -7.61 -13.72
CA VAL A 5 -5.58 -9.02 -13.67
C VAL A 5 -5.01 -9.50 -15.01
N ARG A 6 -5.52 -8.96 -16.12
CA ARG A 6 -5.06 -9.26 -17.49
C ARG A 6 -3.84 -8.45 -17.90
N ASN A 7 -3.76 -7.19 -17.48
CA ASN A 7 -2.67 -6.29 -17.81
C ASN A 7 -2.29 -5.43 -16.59
N PRO A 8 -1.51 -5.98 -15.64
CA PRO A 8 -1.20 -5.30 -14.38
C PRO A 8 -0.33 -4.04 -14.57
N THR A 9 0.42 -3.96 -15.68
CA THR A 9 1.25 -2.81 -16.06
C THR A 9 0.51 -1.74 -16.87
N ALA A 10 -0.78 -1.93 -17.18
CA ALA A 10 -1.59 -0.87 -17.75
C ALA A 10 -2.02 0.09 -16.63
N ARG A 11 -1.65 1.37 -16.77
CA ARG A 11 -2.05 2.46 -15.85
C ARG A 11 -3.53 2.33 -15.51
N SER A 12 -3.80 1.83 -14.32
CA SER A 12 -5.13 1.66 -13.77
C SER A 12 -5.10 2.19 -12.34
N ALA A 13 -6.26 2.54 -11.79
CA ALA A 13 -6.34 3.01 -10.41
C ALA A 13 -5.81 1.99 -9.36
N LEU A 14 -5.58 0.73 -9.76
CA LEU A 14 -5.01 -0.32 -8.91
C LEU A 14 -3.48 -0.39 -8.98
N ASP A 15 -2.88 0.07 -10.08
CA ASP A 15 -1.43 0.15 -10.29
C ASP A 15 -0.80 1.18 -9.34
N ASP A 16 -1.50 2.28 -9.08
CA ASP A 16 -1.05 3.35 -8.16
C ASP A 16 -1.03 2.93 -6.67
N ILE A 17 -1.66 1.81 -6.30
CA ILE A 17 -1.81 1.36 -4.91
C ILE A 17 -0.95 0.12 -4.61
N LEU A 18 -0.68 -0.70 -5.63
CA LEU A 18 0.01 -1.98 -5.47
C LEU A 18 1.41 -1.87 -6.07
N PRO A 19 2.49 -1.97 -5.27
CA PRO A 19 3.87 -1.89 -5.75
C PRO A 19 4.26 -3.18 -6.46
N CYS A 20 3.62 -3.48 -7.59
CA CYS A 20 3.89 -4.65 -8.40
C CYS A 20 5.12 -4.40 -9.26
N VAL A 21 6.15 -5.21 -9.06
CA VAL A 21 7.31 -5.25 -9.97
C VAL A 21 7.31 -6.58 -10.70
N ASP A 22 8.01 -6.62 -11.83
CA ASP A 22 8.19 -7.88 -12.55
C ASP A 22 9.09 -8.84 -11.74
N ASN A 23 8.93 -10.14 -11.97
CA ASN A 23 9.70 -11.17 -11.27
C ASN A 23 11.22 -10.97 -11.38
N ALA A 24 11.75 -10.45 -12.49
CA ALA A 24 13.20 -10.22 -12.60
C ALA A 24 13.66 -9.11 -11.65
N THR A 25 12.89 -8.02 -11.57
CA THR A 25 13.11 -6.95 -10.58
C THR A 25 12.92 -7.46 -9.15
N ALA A 26 11.97 -8.37 -8.90
CA ALA A 26 11.76 -8.97 -7.59
C ALA A 26 12.97 -9.85 -7.17
N GLN A 27 13.45 -10.71 -8.07
CA GLN A 27 14.65 -11.53 -7.83
C GLN A 27 15.92 -10.68 -7.65
N GLN A 28 16.07 -9.61 -8.46
CA GLN A 28 17.15 -8.65 -8.26
C GLN A 28 17.05 -8.02 -6.86
N THR A 29 15.86 -7.57 -6.46
CA THR A 29 15.63 -6.99 -5.12
C THR A 29 16.01 -7.98 -4.01
N LEU A 30 15.68 -9.27 -4.16
CA LEU A 30 16.10 -10.31 -3.22
C LEU A 30 17.62 -10.43 -3.16
N TYR A 31 18.27 -10.48 -4.32
CA TYR A 31 19.73 -10.54 -4.42
C TYR A 31 20.39 -9.34 -3.73
N GLU A 32 19.93 -8.13 -4.02
CA GLU A 32 20.43 -6.90 -3.36
C GLU A 32 20.17 -6.93 -1.85
N SER A 33 19.03 -7.44 -1.40
CA SER A 33 18.75 -7.59 0.03
C SER A 33 19.70 -8.57 0.72
N LYS A 34 20.07 -9.68 0.05
CA LYS A 34 21.09 -10.62 0.53
C LYS A 34 22.46 -9.97 0.55
N ASP A 35 22.85 -9.25 -0.50
CA ASP A 35 24.14 -8.55 -0.58
C ASP A 35 24.28 -7.50 0.52
N VAL A 36 23.27 -6.64 0.71
CA VAL A 36 23.28 -5.64 1.80
C VAL A 36 23.43 -6.33 3.17
N THR A 37 22.73 -7.44 3.40
CA THR A 37 22.88 -8.22 4.65
C THR A 37 24.30 -8.76 4.79
N PHE A 38 24.87 -9.32 3.71
CA PHE A 38 26.23 -9.83 3.66
C PHE A 38 27.26 -8.72 3.97
N GLN A 39 27.11 -7.53 3.38
CA GLN A 39 28.00 -6.39 3.59
C GLN A 39 27.89 -5.86 5.02
N LEU A 40 26.68 -5.73 5.57
CA LEU A 40 26.46 -5.30 6.95
C LEU A 40 27.18 -6.20 7.95
N VAL A 41 27.02 -7.53 7.82
CA VAL A 41 27.74 -8.49 8.66
C VAL A 41 29.26 -8.39 8.46
N SER A 42 29.70 -8.22 7.21
CA SER A 42 31.12 -8.08 6.90
C SER A 42 31.75 -6.85 7.56
N VAL A 43 31.07 -5.70 7.55
CA VAL A 43 31.51 -4.47 8.24
C VAL A 43 31.60 -4.69 9.75
N ALA A 44 30.59 -5.30 10.37
CA ALA A 44 30.63 -5.63 11.80
C ALA A 44 31.81 -6.54 12.13
N ASN A 45 32.05 -7.58 11.32
CA ASN A 45 33.14 -8.53 11.54
C ASN A 45 34.51 -7.90 11.30
N GLN A 46 34.66 -7.02 10.31
CA GLN A 46 35.89 -6.24 10.11
C GLN A 46 36.19 -5.34 11.30
N PHE A 47 35.18 -4.68 11.85
CA PHE A 47 35.35 -3.90 13.08
C PHE A 47 35.76 -4.80 14.26
N ILE A 48 35.08 -5.93 14.46
CA ILE A 48 35.38 -6.87 15.54
C ILE A 48 36.83 -7.37 15.42
N THR A 49 37.25 -7.81 14.24
CA THR A 49 38.58 -8.40 14.03
C THR A 49 39.71 -7.38 14.04
N ASN A 50 39.55 -6.25 13.35
CA ASN A 50 40.62 -5.28 13.13
C ASN A 50 40.66 -4.15 14.16
N ILE A 51 39.59 -3.96 14.94
CA ILE A 51 39.52 -2.91 15.95
C ILE A 51 39.32 -3.51 17.34
N SER A 52 38.19 -4.20 17.59
CA SER A 52 37.83 -4.67 18.93
C SER A 52 38.70 -5.84 19.45
N ASN A 53 39.20 -6.68 18.55
CA ASN A 53 40.09 -7.81 18.89
C ASN A 53 41.56 -7.51 18.59
N PHE A 54 41.86 -6.37 17.96
CA PHE A 54 43.21 -5.99 17.60
C PHE A 54 43.91 -5.33 18.78
N ASN A 55 44.97 -5.97 19.28
CA ASN A 55 45.80 -5.42 20.36
C ASN A 55 46.79 -4.40 19.80
N ALA A 56 46.30 -3.22 19.43
CA ALA A 56 47.13 -2.12 18.96
C ALA A 56 48.16 -1.70 20.04
N PRO A 57 49.39 -1.34 19.66
CA PRO A 57 50.36 -0.79 20.59
C PRO A 57 50.03 0.69 20.92
N PRO A 58 50.50 1.24 22.06
CA PRO A 58 50.21 2.62 22.50
C PRO A 58 50.54 3.70 21.47
N GLU A 59 51.52 3.45 20.59
CA GLU A 59 51.98 4.37 19.56
C GLU A 59 51.02 4.45 18.36
N ALA A 60 50.00 3.59 18.29
CA ALA A 60 49.04 3.53 17.17
C ALA A 60 48.02 4.68 17.16
N GLY A 61 48.08 5.61 18.11
CA GLY A 61 47.25 6.82 18.12
C GLY A 61 45.75 6.49 18.30
N PRO A 62 44.83 7.02 17.47
CA PRO A 62 43.39 6.95 17.72
C PRO A 62 42.77 5.53 17.63
N ILE A 63 43.54 4.54 17.16
CA ILE A 63 43.14 3.12 17.16
C ILE A 63 43.67 2.33 18.36
N PHE A 64 44.43 2.98 19.25
CA PHE A 64 44.88 2.38 20.50
C PHE A 64 43.77 2.46 21.55
N PHE A 65 43.34 1.29 22.02
CA PHE A 65 42.39 1.16 23.13
C PHE A 65 42.92 0.09 24.09
N ASN A 66 42.85 0.35 25.40
CA ASN A 66 43.22 -0.65 26.41
C ASN A 66 42.13 -1.72 26.52
N GLN A 67 42.21 -2.73 25.66
CA GLN A 67 41.21 -3.79 25.51
C GLN A 67 41.52 -4.95 26.45
N SER A 68 40.86 -4.98 27.60
CA SER A 68 40.99 -6.08 28.56
C SER A 68 39.95 -7.17 28.25
N GLY A 69 40.25 -8.45 28.47
CA GLY A 69 39.25 -9.52 28.38
C GLY A 69 39.22 -10.32 27.07
N PRO A 70 38.30 -11.30 26.99
CA PRO A 70 38.26 -12.29 25.92
C PRO A 70 37.88 -11.69 24.57
N LEU A 71 38.29 -12.35 23.48
CA LEU A 71 37.97 -11.93 22.12
C LEU A 71 36.47 -11.97 21.87
N VAL A 72 35.95 -10.92 21.26
CA VAL A 72 34.56 -10.82 20.83
C VAL A 72 34.35 -11.79 19.67
N PRO A 73 33.38 -12.70 19.75
CA PRO A 73 33.08 -13.61 18.65
C PRO A 73 32.43 -12.85 17.49
N ILE A 74 32.71 -13.28 16.26
CA ILE A 74 32.17 -12.66 15.05
C ILE A 74 30.68 -12.99 14.86
N LEU A 75 29.98 -12.12 14.15
CA LEU A 75 28.61 -12.34 13.72
C LEU A 75 28.60 -13.32 12.53
N CYS A 76 27.73 -14.31 12.57
CA CYS A 76 27.53 -15.21 11.45
C CYS A 76 26.98 -14.45 10.25
N ASN A 77 27.66 -14.60 9.12
CA ASN A 77 27.10 -14.23 7.84
C ASN A 77 26.22 -15.39 7.32
N PRO A 78 24.91 -15.20 7.12
CA PRO A 78 24.03 -16.24 6.61
C PRO A 78 24.22 -16.51 5.12
N PHE A 79 25.06 -15.73 4.42
CA PHE A 79 25.30 -15.87 2.99
C PHE A 79 26.80 -16.03 2.69
N HIS A 80 27.08 -16.76 1.62
CA HIS A 80 28.37 -16.75 0.95
C HIS A 80 28.51 -15.50 0.06
N SER A 81 29.72 -15.22 -0.45
CA SER A 81 29.96 -14.06 -1.32
C SER A 81 29.27 -14.17 -2.69
N ASP A 82 28.74 -15.33 -3.04
CA ASP A 82 27.89 -15.57 -4.22
C ASP A 82 26.38 -15.51 -3.89
N MET A 83 26.01 -15.04 -2.69
CA MET A 83 24.63 -14.93 -2.17
C MET A 83 23.88 -16.25 -2.00
N THR A 84 24.60 -17.38 -2.03
CA THR A 84 24.07 -18.67 -1.60
C THR A 84 23.97 -18.74 -0.08
N ASP A 85 23.01 -19.50 0.42
CA ASP A 85 22.77 -19.61 1.87
C ASP A 85 23.91 -20.42 2.53
N ARG A 86 24.37 -19.94 3.68
CA ARG A 86 25.46 -20.52 4.46
C ARG A 86 24.99 -20.92 5.86
N GLN A 87 25.40 -22.10 6.31
CA GLN A 87 25.28 -22.46 7.71
C GLN A 87 26.44 -21.88 8.52
N CYS A 88 26.10 -21.27 9.65
CA CYS A 88 27.06 -20.66 10.56
C CYS A 88 28.01 -21.70 11.16
N ALA A 89 29.28 -21.36 11.24
CA ALA A 89 30.28 -22.20 11.88
C ALA A 89 30.16 -22.16 13.40
N ASN A 90 30.69 -23.18 14.06
CA ASN A 90 30.68 -23.24 15.52
C ASN A 90 31.51 -22.08 16.11
N GLY A 91 30.94 -21.35 17.07
CA GLY A 91 31.57 -20.16 17.66
C GLY A 91 31.21 -18.84 16.98
N GLU A 92 30.53 -18.87 15.84
CA GLU A 92 29.90 -17.67 15.26
C GLU A 92 28.58 -17.37 15.99
N VAL A 93 28.26 -16.08 16.11
CA VAL A 93 27.07 -15.61 16.80
C VAL A 93 25.95 -15.31 15.80
N ASN A 94 24.73 -15.75 16.06
CA ASN A 94 23.60 -15.49 15.18
C ASN A 94 22.91 -14.16 15.52
N PHE A 95 22.10 -13.64 14.60
CA PHE A 95 21.33 -12.42 14.85
C PHE A 95 20.41 -12.53 16.09
N GLY A 96 19.89 -13.73 16.40
CA GLY A 96 18.97 -13.94 17.52
C GLY A 96 19.61 -13.91 18.90
N ASN A 97 20.87 -14.34 19.04
CA ASN A 97 21.59 -14.40 20.32
C ASN A 97 22.69 -13.35 20.46
N SER A 98 23.01 -12.59 19.41
CA SER A 98 24.06 -11.56 19.39
C SER A 98 23.97 -10.56 20.53
N ARG A 99 22.77 -10.06 20.85
CA ARG A 99 22.57 -9.15 21.97
C ARG A 99 23.08 -9.74 23.29
N GLN A 100 22.67 -10.97 23.59
CA GLN A 100 23.05 -11.62 24.85
C GLN A 100 24.52 -12.00 24.87
N GLU A 101 25.07 -12.44 23.73
CA GLU A 101 26.45 -12.87 23.64
C GLU A 101 27.42 -11.69 23.74
N TRP A 102 27.22 -10.64 22.94
CA TRP A 102 28.11 -9.48 22.92
C TRP A 102 28.00 -8.61 24.17
N ASN A 103 26.87 -8.59 24.86
CA ASN A 103 26.73 -7.84 26.11
C ASN A 103 27.74 -8.29 27.19
N LYS A 104 28.23 -9.54 27.13
CA LYS A 104 29.26 -10.07 28.05
C LYS A 104 30.64 -9.44 27.84
N TYR A 105 30.86 -8.77 26.71
CA TYR A 105 32.13 -8.18 26.31
C TYR A 105 32.16 -6.66 26.48
N VAL A 106 31.05 -6.07 26.97
CA VAL A 106 30.93 -4.63 27.18
C VAL A 106 31.69 -4.23 28.44
N CYS A 107 32.59 -3.26 28.30
CA CYS A 107 33.35 -2.68 29.39
C CYS A 107 32.70 -1.38 29.90
N GLN A 108 33.02 -0.98 31.12
CA GLN A 108 32.86 0.41 31.56
C GLN A 108 33.95 1.27 30.94
N VAL A 109 33.65 2.52 30.64
CA VAL A 109 34.57 3.45 29.97
C VAL A 109 34.97 4.62 30.86
N SER A 110 36.20 5.11 30.68
CA SER A 110 36.68 6.36 31.25
C SER A 110 36.04 7.58 30.54
N ALA A 111 36.31 8.79 31.05
CA ALA A 111 35.91 10.03 30.38
C ALA A 111 36.50 10.18 28.96
N SER A 112 37.60 9.49 28.65
CA SER A 112 38.22 9.45 27.32
C SER A 112 37.71 8.31 26.43
N GLY A 113 36.70 7.54 26.87
CA GLY A 113 36.10 6.46 26.08
C GLY A 113 36.90 5.15 26.08
N ILE A 114 37.87 4.99 26.98
CA ILE A 114 38.73 3.80 27.06
C ILE A 114 38.15 2.83 28.09
N CYS A 115 38.15 1.53 27.78
CA CYS A 115 37.72 0.50 28.72
C CYS A 115 38.54 0.53 30.03
N THR A 116 37.85 0.60 31.17
CA THR A 116 38.44 0.54 32.51
C THR A 116 38.24 -0.82 33.18
N THR A 117 37.20 -1.57 32.77
CA THR A 117 36.93 -2.93 33.23
C THR A 117 37.29 -3.95 32.15
N VAL A 118 37.27 -5.24 32.52
CA VAL A 118 37.40 -6.35 31.56
C VAL A 118 36.27 -6.26 30.53
N GLY A 119 36.62 -6.15 29.25
CA GLY A 119 35.73 -6.04 28.10
C GLY A 119 36.43 -5.41 26.89
N ARG A 120 35.98 -5.77 25.69
CA ARG A 120 36.54 -5.32 24.41
C ARG A 120 35.60 -4.43 23.58
N LEU A 121 34.37 -4.24 24.06
CA LEU A 121 33.38 -3.35 23.45
C LEU A 121 33.07 -2.20 24.41
N THR A 122 33.13 -0.97 23.90
CA THR A 122 32.54 0.17 24.61
C THR A 122 31.02 0.15 24.42
N PRO A 123 30.24 0.79 25.31
CA PRO A 123 28.79 0.90 25.12
C PRO A 123 28.42 1.48 23.74
N THR A 124 29.15 2.49 23.28
CA THR A 124 28.93 3.13 21.97
C THR A 124 29.13 2.15 20.81
N TYR A 125 30.21 1.37 20.81
CA TYR A 125 30.46 0.41 19.74
C TYR A 125 29.50 -0.78 19.80
N TYR A 126 29.11 -1.20 21.00
CA TYR A 126 28.07 -2.21 21.17
C TYR A 126 26.75 -1.76 20.55
N ASP A 127 26.32 -0.52 20.79
CA ASP A 127 25.08 0.02 20.21
C ASP A 127 25.15 0.10 18.68
N GLN A 128 26.30 0.49 18.12
CA GLN A 128 26.53 0.51 16.67
C GLN A 128 26.47 -0.90 16.05
N LEU A 129 27.12 -1.88 16.69
CA LEU A 129 27.05 -3.28 16.27
C LEU A 129 25.61 -3.82 16.36
N MET A 130 24.87 -3.45 17.41
CA MET A 130 23.47 -3.86 17.55
C MET A 130 22.55 -3.21 16.52
N ALA A 131 22.83 -1.99 16.06
CA ALA A 131 22.12 -1.37 14.95
C ALA A 131 22.30 -2.19 13.66
N ILE A 132 23.53 -2.62 13.37
CA ILE A 132 23.83 -3.51 12.22
C ILE A 132 23.08 -4.83 12.34
N VAL A 133 23.13 -5.47 13.51
CA VAL A 133 22.41 -6.72 13.79
C VAL A 133 20.91 -6.56 13.57
N ASN A 134 20.31 -5.47 14.05
CA ASN A 134 18.87 -5.25 13.90
C ASN A 134 18.48 -5.10 12.43
N VAL A 135 19.22 -4.29 11.66
CA VAL A 135 18.96 -4.11 10.22
C VAL A 135 19.18 -5.42 9.46
N GLY A 136 20.30 -6.10 9.68
CA GLY A 136 20.61 -7.39 9.05
C GLY A 136 19.57 -8.47 9.40
N SER A 137 19.10 -8.51 10.64
CA SER A 137 18.05 -9.43 11.08
C SER A 137 16.72 -9.16 10.38
N VAL A 138 16.34 -7.90 10.19
CA VAL A 138 15.12 -7.54 9.46
C VAL A 138 15.22 -7.95 7.99
N LEU A 139 16.32 -7.61 7.32
CA LEU A 139 16.54 -7.98 5.93
C LEU A 139 16.58 -9.50 5.73
N TYR A 140 17.25 -10.23 6.62
CA TYR A 140 17.33 -11.69 6.56
C TYR A 140 15.97 -12.37 6.78
N ASN A 141 15.22 -11.97 7.80
CA ASN A 141 13.97 -12.64 8.17
C ASN A 141 12.77 -12.22 7.30
N TYR A 142 12.73 -10.96 6.86
CA TYR A 142 11.58 -10.41 6.14
C TYR A 142 11.85 -10.18 4.64
N GLY A 143 13.10 -10.17 4.19
CA GLY A 143 13.47 -9.96 2.78
C GLY A 143 12.71 -10.88 1.79
N PRO A 144 12.70 -12.22 1.99
CA PRO A 144 11.98 -13.13 1.11
C PRO A 144 10.47 -12.84 1.02
N PHE A 145 9.83 -12.56 2.15
CA PHE A 145 8.41 -12.23 2.20
C PHE A 145 8.10 -10.90 1.48
N LEU A 146 8.93 -9.87 1.69
CA LEU A 146 8.76 -8.58 1.02
C LEU A 146 8.86 -8.73 -0.50
N VAL A 147 9.76 -9.59 -0.99
CA VAL A 147 9.90 -9.87 -2.42
C VAL A 147 8.69 -10.62 -2.97
N GLU A 148 8.15 -11.61 -2.25
CA GLU A 148 6.93 -12.32 -2.64
C GLU A 148 5.71 -11.40 -2.72
N LEU A 149 5.64 -10.37 -1.86
CA LEU A 149 4.56 -9.38 -1.89
C LEU A 149 4.59 -8.52 -3.17
N VAL A 150 5.79 -8.21 -3.66
CA VAL A 150 6.03 -7.26 -4.75
C VAL A 150 5.97 -7.96 -6.12
N ASP A 151 6.15 -9.29 -6.22
CA ASP A 151 5.93 -10.06 -7.47
C ASP A 151 4.45 -10.11 -7.91
N CYS A 152 3.52 -9.66 -7.06
CA CYS A 152 2.09 -9.53 -7.35
C CYS A 152 1.36 -10.78 -7.87
N THR A 153 2.02 -11.95 -7.89
CA THR A 153 1.40 -13.26 -8.11
C THR A 153 0.34 -13.54 -7.06
N PHE A 154 0.59 -13.16 -5.79
CA PHE A 154 -0.39 -13.27 -4.72
C PHE A 154 -1.63 -12.40 -4.98
N VAL A 155 -1.42 -11.11 -5.29
CA VAL A 155 -2.52 -10.16 -5.51
C VAL A 155 -3.32 -10.52 -6.75
N ARG A 156 -2.65 -10.93 -7.83
CA ARG A 156 -3.28 -11.40 -9.06
C ARG A 156 -4.12 -12.66 -8.83
N LYS A 157 -3.62 -13.64 -8.06
CA LYS A 157 -4.39 -14.85 -7.71
C LYS A 157 -5.62 -14.50 -6.87
N THR A 158 -5.47 -13.63 -5.88
CA THR A 158 -6.56 -13.21 -5.00
C THR A 158 -7.65 -12.44 -5.76
N PHE A 159 -7.28 -11.45 -6.60
CA PHE A 159 -8.25 -10.73 -7.41
C PHE A 159 -8.88 -11.58 -8.50
N ARG A 160 -8.16 -12.55 -9.06
CA ARG A 160 -8.76 -13.52 -9.98
C ARG A 160 -9.83 -14.35 -9.29
N ASN A 161 -9.57 -14.87 -8.09
CA ASN A 161 -10.56 -15.63 -7.33
C ASN A 161 -11.78 -14.77 -6.95
N ILE A 162 -11.57 -13.54 -6.48
CA ILE A 162 -12.67 -12.62 -6.15
C ILE A 162 -13.51 -12.26 -7.39
N SER A 163 -12.85 -12.00 -8.53
CA SER A 163 -13.52 -11.69 -9.80
C SER A 163 -14.42 -12.84 -10.27
N VAL A 164 -13.91 -14.07 -10.19
CA VAL A 164 -14.67 -15.26 -10.62
C VAL A 164 -15.81 -15.56 -9.64
N ASP A 165 -15.53 -15.58 -8.34
CA ASP A 165 -16.46 -16.11 -7.34
C ASP A 165 -17.52 -15.09 -6.91
N HIS A 166 -17.20 -13.79 -6.89
CA HIS A 166 -18.09 -12.77 -6.29
C HIS A 166 -18.62 -11.75 -7.30
N CYS A 167 -17.88 -11.40 -8.35
CA CYS A 167 -18.34 -10.39 -9.31
C CYS A 167 -19.38 -10.93 -10.31
N SER A 168 -19.40 -12.24 -10.59
CA SER A 168 -20.42 -12.87 -11.45
C SER A 168 -21.83 -12.76 -10.85
N GLY A 169 -21.97 -12.98 -9.53
CA GLY A 169 -23.22 -12.80 -8.79
C GLY A 169 -23.69 -11.35 -8.73
N LEU A 170 -22.77 -10.39 -8.49
CA LEU A 170 -23.10 -8.96 -8.49
C LEU A 170 -23.60 -8.47 -9.86
N ARG A 171 -23.05 -8.98 -10.97
CA ARG A 171 -23.50 -8.63 -12.33
C ARG A 171 -24.91 -9.14 -12.64
N SER A 172 -25.29 -10.29 -12.09
CA SER A 172 -26.66 -10.81 -12.24
C SER A 172 -27.67 -9.99 -11.44
N ASN A 173 -27.34 -9.68 -10.18
CA ASN A 173 -28.21 -8.91 -9.30
C ASN A 173 -28.36 -7.44 -9.73
N SER A 174 -27.31 -6.81 -10.26
CA SER A 174 -27.40 -5.44 -10.78
C SER A 174 -28.29 -5.32 -12.00
N ARG A 175 -28.37 -6.36 -12.83
CA ARG A 175 -29.27 -6.41 -13.98
C ARG A 175 -30.74 -6.36 -13.57
N LEU A 176 -31.10 -7.06 -12.48
CA LEU A 176 -32.46 -7.03 -11.93
C LEU A 176 -32.82 -5.63 -11.39
N ILE A 177 -31.88 -4.97 -10.72
CA ILE A 177 -32.07 -3.60 -10.22
C ILE A 177 -32.26 -2.61 -11.38
N VAL A 178 -31.45 -2.72 -12.44
CA VAL A 178 -31.59 -1.86 -13.63
C VAL A 178 -32.93 -2.08 -14.34
N ILE A 179 -33.36 -3.33 -14.49
CA ILE A 179 -34.69 -3.64 -15.07
C ILE A 179 -35.80 -3.02 -14.21
N GLY A 180 -35.70 -3.13 -12.88
CA GLY A 180 -36.62 -2.49 -11.94
C GLY A 180 -36.67 -0.97 -12.11
N LEU A 181 -35.51 -0.32 -12.17
CA LEU A 181 -35.42 1.13 -12.35
C LEU A 181 -36.03 1.61 -13.68
N VAL A 182 -35.75 0.90 -14.78
CA VAL A 182 -36.33 1.19 -16.09
C VAL A 182 -37.85 1.04 -16.06
N SER A 183 -38.37 -0.03 -15.45
CA SER A 183 -39.82 -0.27 -15.35
C SER A 183 -40.56 0.81 -14.54
N ALA A 184 -39.96 1.28 -13.44
CA ALA A 184 -40.50 2.35 -12.63
C ALA A 184 -40.53 3.67 -13.40
N SER A 185 -39.45 4.00 -14.10
CA SER A 185 -39.37 5.23 -14.91
C SER A 185 -40.40 5.24 -16.05
N ALA A 186 -40.59 4.11 -16.75
CA ALA A 186 -41.60 3.98 -17.79
C ALA A 186 -43.02 4.16 -17.23
N SER A 187 -43.31 3.59 -16.07
CA SER A 187 -44.62 3.70 -15.41
C SER A 187 -44.98 5.15 -15.06
N VAL A 188 -44.00 5.91 -14.55
CA VAL A 188 -44.17 7.35 -14.25
C VAL A 188 -44.43 8.14 -15.53
N MET A 189 -43.66 7.90 -16.58
CA MET A 189 -43.83 8.57 -17.87
C MET A 189 -45.23 8.32 -18.46
N ILE A 190 -45.70 7.07 -18.43
CA ILE A 190 -47.04 6.70 -18.90
C ILE A 190 -48.13 7.39 -18.06
N SER A 191 -47.96 7.44 -16.73
CA SER A 191 -48.90 8.11 -15.83
C SER A 191 -49.02 9.61 -16.13
N LEU A 192 -47.89 10.28 -16.40
CA LEU A 192 -47.86 11.68 -16.80
C LEU A 192 -48.57 11.92 -18.14
N VAL A 193 -48.38 11.03 -19.11
CA VAL A 193 -49.06 11.11 -20.42
C VAL A 193 -50.58 11.02 -20.25
N PHE A 194 -51.07 10.04 -19.49
CA PHE A 194 -52.51 9.90 -19.20
C PHE A 194 -53.07 11.14 -18.49
N TRP A 195 -52.32 11.69 -17.54
CA TRP A 195 -52.72 12.91 -16.83
C TRP A 195 -52.86 14.13 -17.76
N VAL A 196 -51.95 14.29 -18.72
CA VAL A 196 -52.03 15.35 -19.75
C VAL A 196 -53.26 15.16 -20.64
N PHE A 197 -53.57 13.94 -21.07
CA PHE A 197 -54.76 13.68 -21.86
C PHE A 197 -56.05 13.97 -21.09
N TYR A 198 -56.14 13.51 -19.85
CA TYR A 198 -57.31 13.73 -18.99
C TYR A 198 -57.56 15.21 -18.70
N THR A 199 -56.51 15.98 -18.39
CA THR A 199 -56.63 17.43 -18.14
C THR A 199 -57.06 18.18 -19.40
N ARG A 200 -56.53 17.81 -20.58
CA ARG A 200 -56.97 18.37 -21.87
C ARG A 200 -58.43 18.04 -22.18
N GLU A 201 -58.87 16.81 -21.92
CA GLU A 201 -60.27 16.43 -22.13
C GLU A 201 -61.21 17.18 -21.17
N LYS A 202 -60.82 17.30 -19.88
CA LYS A 202 -61.56 18.09 -18.89
C LYS A 202 -61.67 19.57 -19.30
N GLN A 203 -60.58 20.16 -19.81
CA GLN A 203 -60.61 21.53 -20.36
C GLN A 203 -61.56 21.61 -21.56
N ARG A 204 -61.48 20.70 -22.53
CA ARG A 204 -62.41 20.67 -23.69
C ARG A 204 -63.87 20.57 -23.28
N ARG A 205 -64.19 19.71 -22.29
CA ARG A 205 -65.54 19.60 -21.71
C ARG A 205 -65.97 20.84 -20.91
N GLY A 206 -65.02 21.56 -20.31
CA GLY A 206 -65.25 22.83 -19.62
C GLY A 206 -65.54 23.99 -20.58
N TYR A 207 -64.83 24.11 -21.70
CA TYR A 207 -65.08 25.14 -22.72
C TYR A 207 -66.41 24.94 -23.46
N ALA A 208 -66.90 23.71 -23.60
CA ALA A 208 -68.22 23.41 -24.15
C ALA A 208 -69.40 23.84 -23.24
N LYS A 209 -69.13 24.30 -22.00
CA LYS A 209 -70.14 24.74 -21.03
C LYS A 209 -70.11 26.26 -20.74
N GLN A 210 -69.58 27.08 -21.67
CA GLN A 210 -69.73 28.54 -21.58
C GLN A 210 -71.02 28.98 -22.31
N PRO A 211 -72.01 29.60 -21.64
CA PRO A 211 -73.11 30.29 -22.31
C PRO A 211 -72.58 31.53 -23.05
N LYS A 212 -73.05 31.77 -24.28
CA LYS A 212 -72.82 33.05 -25.00
C LYS A 212 -73.27 34.22 -24.14
N ALA A 213 -72.37 35.15 -23.84
CA ALA A 213 -72.73 36.48 -23.36
C ALA A 213 -73.51 37.23 -24.46
N PRO A 214 -74.54 38.04 -24.13
CA PRO A 214 -75.32 38.73 -25.15
C PRO A 214 -74.57 39.92 -25.73
N SER A 215 -74.56 40.01 -27.06
CA SER A 215 -74.35 41.24 -27.82
C SER A 215 -75.54 42.17 -27.56
N GLN A 216 -75.27 43.37 -27.05
CA GLN A 216 -76.27 44.43 -26.92
C GLN A 216 -76.55 44.99 -28.32
N GLN A 217 -77.82 44.94 -28.70
CA GLN A 217 -78.34 45.12 -30.04
C GLN A 217 -78.93 46.52 -30.19
N ASP A 218 -78.45 47.26 -31.19
CA ASP A 218 -79.14 48.43 -31.73
C ASP A 218 -80.50 48.00 -32.35
N ASN A 219 -81.58 48.68 -31.96
CA ASN A 219 -82.86 48.78 -32.67
C ASN A 219 -83.19 50.28 -32.73
N PHE A 220 -83.10 50.94 -33.89
CA PHE A 220 -84.15 51.10 -34.90
C PHE A 220 -85.45 51.74 -34.38
N SER A 221 -85.66 53.00 -34.77
CA SER A 221 -86.98 53.56 -35.11
C SER A 221 -86.76 54.62 -36.19
N GLY A 222 -87.29 54.37 -37.39
CA GLY A 222 -87.44 55.40 -38.41
C GLY A 222 -88.68 56.24 -38.16
N GLU A 223 -88.70 57.47 -38.66
CA GLU A 223 -89.78 57.93 -39.55
C GLU A 223 -89.37 59.21 -40.29
N ARG A 224 -90.05 59.42 -41.41
CA ARG A 224 -89.83 60.38 -42.50
C ARG A 224 -90.83 61.54 -42.34
N ASN A 225 -90.57 62.67 -43.03
CA ASN A 225 -91.48 63.80 -43.38
C ASN A 225 -91.34 65.06 -42.48
N ILE A 226 -90.86 66.22 -42.96
CA ILE A 226 -91.37 67.23 -43.95
C ILE A 226 -92.08 68.42 -43.26
N VAL A 227 -91.48 69.61 -43.44
CA VAL A 227 -92.05 70.97 -43.63
C VAL A 227 -92.86 71.60 -42.48
N HIS A 228 -92.32 72.66 -41.85
CA HIS A 228 -92.53 74.06 -42.30
C HIS A 228 -91.49 75.00 -41.68
#